data_AF-A0A7L4Z848-F1
#
_entry.id   AF-A0A7L4Z848-F1
#
_cell.length_a   1.000
_cell.length_b   1.000
_cell.length_c   1.000
_cell.angle_alpha   90.00
_cell.angle_beta   90.00
_cell.angle_gamma   90.00
#
_symmetry.space_group_name_H-M   'P 1'
#
loop_
_entity.id
_entity.type
_entity.pdbx_description
1 polymer ?
#
loop_
_entity_poly.entity_id
_entity_poly.type
_entity_poly.pdbx_seq_one_letter_code
_entity_poly.pdbx_strand_id
1 'polypeptide(L)'
;MHPERTGNRGRPTRRAVLGTIAGVAAVGVAGGFGYDRLAHGGGGGEGATGSRGRAGGPHSFERLTGPGRTVVRDADGATLATFTDGARTAVLTGPSRTFSEPRTTTATLTTNAWVRVLPHTWQQGAEKSAWFTPWFTKTLGDSGPDVFAVAFEYSSAGAPDKRDSSGVRYAGTAHFGPRNQRVANPLDFAFHDEQSDFYDYLGVPWTFADGTRVQPEQARYGDVDCSGFQRLLWGYRMGIPLHNTNTKGVGLPRRAFAIAAYGPGLTVIPDKGRQPTELSALQPGDLVFFAIIKDQPNFIDHCGMYLGLDDQGRHRFYSSRSAANGPTMGDLSGHSLLDGTDFYARGFRAARRL
;
A
#
# COMPACT_ATOMS: atom_id res chain seq x y z
N MET A 1 -27.59 -24.14 -73.02
CA MET A 1 -26.97 -23.05 -73.80
C MET A 1 -26.39 -22.03 -72.82
N HIS A 2 -25.19 -21.52 -73.08
CA HIS A 2 -24.69 -20.24 -72.57
C HIS A 2 -25.13 -19.12 -73.56
N PRO A 3 -24.92 -17.80 -73.31
CA PRO A 3 -24.03 -17.11 -72.36
C PRO A 3 -24.83 -16.39 -71.24
N GLU A 4 -24.49 -15.26 -70.59
CA GLU A 4 -23.42 -14.26 -70.74
C GLU A 4 -23.11 -13.50 -69.42
N ARG A 5 -22.07 -12.66 -69.41
CA ARG A 5 -21.80 -11.60 -68.41
C ARG A 5 -21.54 -10.26 -69.10
N THR A 6 -22.06 -9.17 -68.53
CA THR A 6 -21.47 -7.81 -68.61
C THR A 6 -21.71 -7.08 -67.26
N GLY A 7 -20.95 -6.05 -66.86
CA GLY A 7 -19.72 -5.48 -67.42
C GLY A 7 -19.02 -4.56 -66.41
N ASN A 8 -17.69 -4.65 -66.30
CA ASN A 8 -16.82 -3.96 -65.32
C ASN A 8 -16.67 -2.44 -65.56
N ARG A 9 -16.58 -1.61 -64.48
CA ARG A 9 -15.81 -0.35 -64.27
C ARG A 9 -16.23 0.31 -62.94
N GLY A 10 -15.39 0.89 -62.07
CA GLY A 10 -13.92 0.88 -61.97
C GLY A 10 -13.39 1.74 -60.80
N ARG A 11 -12.18 1.44 -60.29
CA ARG A 11 -11.26 2.32 -59.51
C ARG A 11 -10.08 2.66 -60.45
N PRO A 12 -9.42 3.86 -60.45
CA PRO A 12 -8.54 4.33 -59.34
C PRO A 12 -8.49 5.91 -59.26
N THR A 13 -7.56 6.70 -58.66
CA THR A 13 -6.39 6.54 -57.74
C THR A 13 -6.15 7.85 -56.93
N ARG A 14 -5.11 7.90 -56.06
CA ARG A 14 -4.57 9.10 -55.37
C ARG A 14 -3.73 10.04 -56.27
N ARG A 15 -3.74 11.36 -55.98
CA ARG A 15 -2.61 12.31 -55.77
C ARG A 15 -3.22 13.73 -55.57
N ALA A 16 -2.87 14.65 -54.65
CA ALA A 16 -1.70 14.99 -53.79
C ALA A 16 -0.99 16.30 -54.24
N VAL A 17 -0.23 16.92 -53.31
CA VAL A 17 0.85 17.95 -53.48
C VAL A 17 0.53 19.43 -53.06
N LEU A 18 1.21 19.88 -51.98
CA LEU A 18 1.63 21.26 -51.54
C LEU A 18 0.56 22.38 -51.36
N GLY A 19 0.73 23.40 -50.51
CA GLY A 19 1.83 23.84 -49.61
C GLY A 19 1.46 25.21 -48.94
N THR A 20 2.26 25.99 -48.18
CA THR A 20 3.65 25.88 -47.66
C THR A 20 3.87 26.88 -46.48
N ILE A 21 4.39 26.40 -45.33
CA ILE A 21 5.20 27.06 -44.25
C ILE A 21 4.91 28.53 -43.78
N ALA A 22 4.55 28.68 -42.49
CA ALA A 22 5.17 29.59 -41.49
C ALA A 22 4.66 29.25 -40.07
N GLY A 23 5.39 29.41 -38.95
CA GLY A 23 6.80 29.79 -38.81
C GLY A 23 7.18 30.43 -37.46
N VAL A 24 6.98 29.75 -36.31
CA VAL A 24 7.45 30.23 -34.98
C VAL A 24 8.06 29.07 -34.18
N ALA A 25 9.17 29.33 -33.48
CA ALA A 25 9.85 28.35 -32.62
C ALA A 25 9.67 28.69 -31.13
N ALA A 26 9.60 27.67 -30.29
CA ALA A 26 9.70 27.79 -28.83
C ALA A 26 10.46 26.58 -28.26
N VAL A 27 11.52 26.83 -27.49
CA VAL A 27 12.26 25.80 -26.74
C VAL A 27 11.65 25.71 -25.34
N GLY A 28 11.28 24.49 -24.90
CA GLY A 28 10.55 24.31 -23.64
C GLY A 28 10.72 22.92 -23.02
N VAL A 29 11.72 22.82 -22.15
CA VAL A 29 11.93 21.89 -21.01
C VAL A 29 10.96 20.71 -20.84
N ALA A 30 11.51 19.50 -20.64
CA ALA A 30 10.76 18.31 -20.22
C ALA A 30 10.12 18.51 -18.84
N GLY A 31 8.79 18.64 -18.80
CA GLY A 31 8.02 18.78 -17.56
C GLY A 31 7.72 17.44 -16.90
N GLY A 32 8.46 17.10 -15.83
CA GLY A 32 8.01 16.09 -14.88
C GLY A 32 6.87 16.64 -14.01
N PHE A 33 5.74 15.92 -13.93
CA PHE A 33 4.61 16.34 -13.09
C PHE A 33 4.95 16.15 -11.60
N GLY A 34 5.41 17.21 -10.97
CA GLY A 34 5.60 17.28 -9.52
C GLY A 34 4.25 17.32 -8.79
N TYR A 35 4.07 16.44 -7.81
CA TYR A 35 3.01 16.58 -6.82
C TYR A 35 3.34 17.73 -5.87
N ASP A 36 2.44 18.68 -5.72
CA ASP A 36 2.44 19.59 -4.56
C ASP A 36 1.01 19.96 -4.13
N ARG A 37 0.88 20.24 -2.83
CA ARG A 37 -0.20 20.97 -2.16
C ARG A 37 -1.64 20.44 -2.26
N LEU A 38 -2.08 19.76 -1.18
CA LEU A 38 -3.34 20.12 -0.52
C LEU A 38 -3.18 19.98 1.01
N ALA A 39 -2.93 21.10 1.69
CA ALA A 39 -2.79 21.15 3.14
C ALA A 39 -3.22 22.53 3.70
N HIS A 40 -4.52 22.73 3.91
CA HIS A 40 -5.10 23.73 4.82
C HIS A 40 -6.53 23.27 5.19
N GLY A 41 -6.93 23.49 6.45
CA GLY A 41 -8.22 23.03 6.98
C GLY A 41 -8.17 22.74 8.48
N GLY A 42 -7.94 23.79 9.28
CA GLY A 42 -7.88 23.67 10.75
C GLY A 42 -9.25 23.87 11.41
N GLY A 43 -9.55 23.06 12.41
CA GLY A 43 -10.69 23.19 13.33
C GLY A 43 -10.26 22.74 14.72
N GLY A 44 -10.70 23.44 15.77
CA GLY A 44 -10.15 23.29 17.11
C GLY A 44 -10.67 22.09 17.92
N GLY A 45 -9.82 21.56 18.78
CA GLY A 45 -10.14 20.63 19.86
C GLY A 45 -9.02 20.65 20.89
N GLU A 46 -9.34 20.91 22.16
CA GLU A 46 -8.36 21.08 23.24
C GLU A 46 -8.00 19.76 23.94
N GLY A 47 -6.90 19.75 24.71
CA GLY A 47 -6.64 18.70 25.71
C GLY A 47 -5.62 17.61 25.35
N ALA A 48 -4.40 17.98 24.94
CA ALA A 48 -3.29 17.01 24.84
C ALA A 48 -1.95 17.59 25.33
N THR A 49 -1.62 17.37 26.61
CA THR A 49 -0.31 17.72 27.20
C THR A 49 0.74 16.64 26.90
N GLY A 50 1.35 16.70 25.71
CA GLY A 50 2.37 15.72 25.30
C GLY A 50 3.40 16.21 24.27
N SER A 51 4.68 16.17 24.65
CA SER A 51 5.87 16.10 23.77
C SER A 51 5.94 17.02 22.52
N ARG A 52 5.75 18.34 22.67
CA ARG A 52 5.90 19.31 21.56
C ARG A 52 7.35 19.75 21.26
N GLY A 53 8.37 19.07 21.82
CA GLY A 53 9.76 19.56 21.87
C GLY A 53 10.86 18.68 21.24
N ARG A 54 10.57 17.49 20.73
CA ARG A 54 11.62 16.49 20.38
C ARG A 54 12.36 16.73 19.05
N ALA A 55 11.86 17.64 18.19
CA ALA A 55 12.32 17.78 16.80
C ALA A 55 13.60 18.62 16.59
N GLY A 56 14.14 19.26 17.64
CA GLY A 56 15.30 20.17 17.54
C GLY A 56 16.52 19.78 18.37
N GLY A 57 16.51 18.60 19.01
CA GLY A 57 17.61 18.15 19.86
C GLY A 57 18.81 17.60 19.08
N PRO A 58 20.03 17.59 19.67
CA PRO A 58 21.13 16.82 19.12
C PRO A 58 20.76 15.34 19.08
N HIS A 59 21.11 14.67 17.99
CA HIS A 59 20.80 13.27 17.75
C HIS A 59 21.99 12.55 17.14
N SER A 60 22.03 11.22 17.32
CA SER A 60 23.11 10.35 16.87
C SER A 60 22.59 9.27 15.92
N PHE A 61 23.48 8.74 15.08
CA PHE A 61 23.18 7.70 14.09
C PHE A 61 23.91 6.41 14.46
N GLU A 62 23.16 5.43 14.95
CA GLU A 62 23.67 4.09 15.27
C GLU A 62 23.46 3.15 14.07
N ARG A 63 24.44 2.27 13.81
CA ARG A 63 24.37 1.27 12.76
C ARG A 63 24.13 -0.12 13.35
N LEU A 64 23.02 -0.76 12.98
CA LEU A 64 22.65 -2.10 13.45
C LEU A 64 22.52 -3.10 12.29
N THR A 65 22.59 -4.39 12.62
CA THR A 65 22.53 -5.54 11.70
C THR A 65 21.33 -6.44 12.00
N GLY A 66 20.96 -7.30 11.04
CA GLY A 66 19.83 -8.22 11.16
C GLY A 66 18.45 -7.55 11.31
N PRO A 67 17.93 -6.82 10.29
CA PRO A 67 18.58 -6.45 9.04
C PRO A 67 19.51 -5.23 9.18
N GLY A 68 20.33 -4.96 8.16
CA GLY A 68 21.15 -3.74 8.08
C GLY A 68 20.27 -2.49 8.13
N ARG A 69 20.47 -1.64 9.15
CA ARG A 69 19.62 -0.46 9.41
C ARG A 69 20.38 0.65 10.14
N THR A 70 19.98 1.88 9.89
CA THR A 70 20.43 3.06 10.66
C THR A 70 19.32 3.44 11.64
N VAL A 71 19.65 3.54 12.92
CA VAL A 71 18.75 4.01 13.98
C VAL A 71 19.18 5.41 14.40
N VAL A 72 18.23 6.33 14.47
CA VAL A 72 18.47 7.67 15.02
C VAL A 72 18.05 7.69 16.48
N ARG A 73 18.94 8.17 17.36
CA ARG A 73 18.66 8.34 18.80
C ARG A 73 18.78 9.80 19.20
N ASP A 74 17.95 10.24 20.13
CA ASP A 74 18.13 11.55 20.79
C ASP A 74 19.24 11.52 21.86
N ALA A 75 19.41 12.64 22.56
CA ALA A 75 20.40 12.80 23.63
C ALA A 75 20.20 11.82 24.80
N ASP A 76 18.96 11.39 25.07
CA ASP A 76 18.62 10.42 26.12
C ASP A 76 18.79 8.96 25.63
N GLY A 77 19.28 8.76 24.39
CA GLY A 77 19.48 7.46 23.77
C GLY A 77 18.20 6.81 23.24
N ALA A 78 17.05 7.47 23.31
CA ALA A 78 15.78 6.92 22.85
C ALA A 78 15.66 7.01 21.32
N THR A 79 15.09 5.98 20.70
CA THR A 79 14.89 5.93 19.24
C THR A 79 13.95 7.05 18.78
N LEU A 80 14.41 7.87 17.84
CA LEU A 80 13.60 8.82 17.06
C LEU A 80 13.12 8.21 15.75
N ALA A 81 13.96 7.41 15.09
CA ALA A 81 13.63 6.77 13.81
C ALA A 81 14.47 5.52 13.53
N THR A 82 13.98 4.64 12.65
CA THR A 82 14.73 3.53 12.08
C THR A 82 14.54 3.46 10.57
N PHE A 83 15.66 3.36 9.85
CA PHE A 83 15.75 3.29 8.40
C PHE A 83 16.44 1.98 8.00
N THR A 84 15.78 1.13 7.20
CA THR A 84 16.29 -0.20 6.83
C THR A 84 16.87 -0.18 5.42
N ASP A 85 18.08 -0.73 5.22
CA ASP A 85 18.72 -0.75 3.90
C ASP A 85 17.88 -1.50 2.87
N GLY A 86 17.77 -0.93 1.66
CA GLY A 86 16.94 -1.44 0.58
C GLY A 86 15.47 -0.98 0.64
N ALA A 87 14.96 -0.58 1.81
CA ALA A 87 13.59 -0.11 1.98
C ALA A 87 13.41 1.36 1.58
N ARG A 88 12.23 1.73 1.08
CA ARG A 88 11.71 3.11 1.02
C ARG A 88 10.86 3.48 2.24
N THR A 89 10.59 2.56 3.15
CA THR A 89 9.83 2.78 4.40
C THR A 89 10.75 3.03 5.60
N ALA A 90 10.29 3.91 6.48
CA ALA A 90 10.94 4.26 7.73
C ALA A 90 9.91 4.33 8.87
N VAL A 91 10.29 3.88 10.06
CA VAL A 91 9.46 3.99 11.26
C VAL A 91 10.02 5.08 12.15
N LEU A 92 9.22 6.12 12.40
CA LEU A 92 9.53 7.21 13.31
C LEU A 92 8.78 7.01 14.64
N THR A 93 9.35 7.54 15.73
CA THR A 93 8.70 7.60 17.04
C THR A 93 8.04 8.97 17.20
N GLY A 94 6.71 8.99 17.20
CA GLY A 94 5.90 10.19 17.31
C GLY A 94 4.93 10.14 18.51
N PRO A 95 3.88 10.98 18.52
CA PRO A 95 2.81 10.90 19.51
C PRO A 95 2.16 9.50 19.55
N SER A 96 1.80 9.03 20.75
CA SER A 96 1.04 7.79 20.90
C SER A 96 -0.43 7.98 20.49
N ARG A 97 -1.02 6.93 19.94
CA ARG A 97 -2.39 6.89 19.39
C ARG A 97 -2.93 5.47 19.41
N THR A 98 -4.25 5.32 19.50
CA THR A 98 -4.92 4.01 19.55
C THR A 98 -5.80 3.80 18.33
N PHE A 99 -5.72 2.62 17.73
CA PHE A 99 -6.62 2.15 16.68
C PHE A 99 -7.51 1.01 17.22
N SER A 100 -8.78 0.98 16.81
CA SER A 100 -9.76 -0.01 17.27
C SER A 100 -10.85 -0.26 16.22
N GLU A 101 -11.34 -1.49 16.13
CA GLU A 101 -12.47 -1.86 15.25
C GLU A 101 -13.49 -2.74 15.99
N PRO A 102 -14.30 -2.18 16.91
CA PRO A 102 -15.18 -2.95 17.81
C PRO A 102 -16.24 -3.81 17.11
N ARG A 103 -16.51 -3.57 15.83
CA ARG A 103 -17.35 -4.41 14.95
C ARG A 103 -16.73 -5.78 14.67
N THR A 104 -15.41 -5.91 14.68
CA THR A 104 -14.67 -7.10 14.20
C THR A 104 -13.62 -7.64 15.17
N THR A 105 -13.20 -6.87 16.19
CA THR A 105 -12.40 -7.36 17.32
C THR A 105 -12.58 -6.47 18.56
N THR A 106 -12.37 -7.02 19.75
CA THR A 106 -12.25 -6.25 20.99
C THR A 106 -10.83 -5.73 21.24
N ALA A 107 -9.82 -6.24 20.53
CA ALA A 107 -8.43 -5.83 20.69
C ALA A 107 -8.18 -4.43 20.12
N THR A 108 -7.27 -3.69 20.75
CA THR A 108 -6.85 -2.34 20.33
C THR A 108 -5.35 -2.28 20.09
N LEU A 109 -4.93 -1.41 19.16
CA LEU A 109 -3.53 -1.16 18.85
C LEU A 109 -3.13 0.24 19.34
N THR A 110 -2.54 0.34 20.52
CA THR A 110 -1.91 1.58 21.00
C THR A 110 -0.45 1.62 20.56
N THR A 111 -0.08 2.59 19.74
CA THR A 111 1.27 2.69 19.15
C THR A 111 1.79 4.12 19.05
N ASN A 112 3.10 4.28 19.22
CA ASN A 112 3.85 5.52 18.94
C ASN A 112 4.65 5.43 17.63
N ALA A 113 4.47 4.36 16.84
CA ALA A 113 5.10 4.19 15.54
C ALA A 113 4.35 5.01 14.47
N TRP A 114 5.12 5.78 13.68
CA TRP A 114 4.65 6.56 12.53
C TRP A 114 5.41 6.11 11.30
N VAL A 115 4.71 5.47 10.36
CA VAL A 115 5.31 4.83 9.19
C VAL A 115 5.32 5.81 8.03
N ARG A 116 6.52 6.19 7.56
CA ARG A 116 6.74 7.25 6.57
C ARG A 116 7.48 6.68 5.35
N VAL A 117 7.21 7.25 4.18
CA VAL A 117 7.87 6.88 2.92
C VAL A 117 8.96 7.90 2.56
N LEU A 118 10.13 7.37 2.20
CA LEU A 118 11.33 8.08 1.80
C LEU A 118 11.27 8.49 0.31
N PRO A 119 11.85 9.63 -0.10
CA PRO A 119 12.01 9.99 -1.51
C PRO A 119 12.81 8.95 -2.30
N HIS A 120 13.79 8.32 -1.65
CA HIS A 120 14.69 7.32 -2.22
C HIS A 120 14.81 6.10 -1.31
N THR A 121 15.24 4.97 -1.87
CA THR A 121 15.61 3.78 -1.09
C THR A 121 16.75 4.10 -0.12
N TRP A 122 16.62 3.67 1.14
CA TRP A 122 17.66 3.83 2.15
C TRP A 122 18.88 2.97 1.84
N GLN A 123 20.06 3.54 2.12
CA GLN A 123 21.36 2.89 2.05
C GLN A 123 22.22 3.41 3.19
N GLN A 124 23.15 2.60 3.70
CA GLN A 124 24.15 3.06 4.67
C GLN A 124 24.90 4.31 4.17
N GLY A 125 24.93 5.38 4.97
CA GLY A 125 25.51 6.66 4.56
C GLY A 125 24.49 7.68 4.06
N ALA A 126 23.24 7.29 3.81
CA ALA A 126 22.18 8.20 3.36
C ALA A 126 21.86 9.30 4.39
N GLU A 127 22.18 9.10 5.68
CA GLU A 127 22.07 10.13 6.72
C GLU A 127 22.96 11.37 6.46
N LYS A 128 23.97 11.25 5.57
CA LYS A 128 24.88 12.33 5.17
C LYS A 128 24.47 12.99 3.84
N SER A 129 23.35 12.56 3.24
CA SER A 129 22.90 13.07 1.94
C SER A 129 22.17 14.41 2.08
N ALA A 130 22.28 15.26 1.06
CA ALA A 130 21.66 16.59 1.06
C ALA A 130 20.12 16.57 1.13
N TRP A 131 19.47 15.46 0.73
CA TRP A 131 18.01 15.30 0.85
C TRP A 131 17.57 14.89 2.26
N PHE A 132 18.43 14.19 3.02
CA PHE A 132 18.01 13.55 4.27
C PHE A 132 17.67 14.56 5.37
N THR A 133 18.57 15.47 5.72
CA THR A 133 18.33 16.45 6.80
C THR A 133 17.05 17.27 6.62
N PRO A 134 16.76 17.91 5.46
CA PRO A 134 15.51 18.66 5.29
C PRO A 134 14.27 17.76 5.26
N TRP A 135 14.35 16.53 4.73
CA TRP A 135 13.26 15.57 4.82
C TRP A 135 13.00 15.16 6.28
N PHE A 136 14.05 14.78 7.02
CA PHE A 136 13.94 14.23 8.37
C PHE A 136 13.43 15.25 9.38
N THR A 137 13.97 16.48 9.36
CA THR A 137 13.47 17.57 10.21
C THR A 137 12.01 17.90 9.92
N LYS A 138 11.60 17.91 8.63
CA LYS A 138 10.18 18.09 8.27
C LYS A 138 9.33 16.94 8.81
N THR A 139 9.74 15.69 8.59
CA THR A 139 8.93 14.50 8.90
C THR A 139 8.87 14.19 10.41
N LEU A 140 9.87 14.58 11.21
CA LEU A 140 9.80 14.58 12.69
C LEU A 140 8.78 15.58 13.24
N GLY A 141 8.58 16.72 12.57
CA GLY A 141 7.58 17.72 12.93
C GLY A 141 6.20 17.49 12.29
N ASP A 142 6.06 16.49 11.41
CA ASP A 142 4.86 16.25 10.62
C ASP A 142 3.82 15.43 11.42
N SER A 143 2.72 16.09 11.78
CA SER A 143 1.53 15.47 12.39
C SER A 143 0.47 15.03 11.37
N GLY A 144 0.69 15.25 10.07
CA GLY A 144 -0.20 14.81 9.00
C GLY A 144 -0.23 13.28 8.86
N PRO A 145 -1.28 12.70 8.23
CA PRO A 145 -1.46 11.25 8.15
C PRO A 145 -0.22 10.49 7.65
N ASP A 146 0.11 9.41 8.35
CA ASP A 146 1.12 8.43 7.95
C ASP A 146 0.43 7.19 7.33
N VAL A 147 1.19 6.15 6.98
CA VAL A 147 0.61 4.95 6.37
C VAL A 147 -0.51 4.35 7.23
N PHE A 148 -0.37 4.31 8.56
CA PHE A 148 -1.40 3.74 9.43
C PHE A 148 -2.66 4.61 9.48
N ALA A 149 -2.51 5.93 9.64
CA ALA A 149 -3.65 6.84 9.58
C ALA A 149 -4.39 6.73 8.23
N VAL A 150 -3.66 6.64 7.12
CA VAL A 150 -4.21 6.46 5.76
C VAL A 150 -4.88 5.10 5.58
N ALA A 151 -4.32 4.01 6.11
CA ALA A 151 -4.89 2.66 6.01
C ALA A 151 -6.27 2.55 6.66
N PHE A 152 -6.48 3.24 7.79
CA PHE A 152 -7.76 3.25 8.49
C PHE A 152 -8.82 4.17 7.84
N GLU A 153 -8.45 5.05 6.90
CA GLU A 153 -9.42 5.76 6.05
C GLU A 153 -10.19 4.84 5.08
N TYR A 154 -9.82 3.55 5.03
CA TYR A 154 -10.49 2.51 4.23
C TYR A 154 -11.18 1.43 5.07
N SER A 155 -11.22 1.59 6.40
CA SER A 155 -11.80 0.59 7.30
C SER A 155 -13.23 0.21 6.87
N SER A 156 -13.48 -1.10 6.83
CA SER A 156 -14.81 -1.69 6.59
C SER A 156 -15.80 -1.39 7.74
N ALA A 157 -15.38 -0.68 8.81
CA ALA A 157 -16.22 -0.25 9.92
C ALA A 157 -16.93 1.10 9.70
N GLY A 158 -17.07 1.57 8.46
CA GLY A 158 -17.76 2.83 8.15
C GLY A 158 -16.83 4.04 8.04
N ALA A 159 -15.61 3.86 7.51
CA ALA A 159 -14.73 4.99 7.23
C ALA A 159 -15.40 6.03 6.30
N PRO A 160 -15.33 7.34 6.61
CA PRO A 160 -16.09 8.36 5.90
C PRO A 160 -15.51 8.68 4.51
N ASP A 161 -16.40 8.84 3.54
CA ASP A 161 -16.11 9.29 2.17
C ASP A 161 -15.27 10.58 2.16
N LYS A 162 -14.13 10.56 1.46
CA LYS A 162 -13.33 11.75 1.12
C LYS A 162 -13.19 11.84 -0.40
N ARG A 163 -13.47 13.03 -0.94
CA ARG A 163 -13.47 13.29 -2.39
C ARG A 163 -12.50 14.40 -2.76
N ASP A 164 -11.92 14.30 -3.95
CA ASP A 164 -11.07 15.34 -4.52
C ASP A 164 -11.89 16.41 -5.25
N SER A 165 -11.21 17.40 -5.85
CA SER A 165 -11.85 18.46 -6.64
C SER A 165 -12.52 17.99 -7.93
N SER A 166 -12.31 16.73 -8.33
CA SER A 166 -12.96 16.08 -9.47
C SER A 166 -14.11 15.15 -9.02
N GLY A 167 -14.41 15.09 -7.72
CA GLY A 167 -15.45 14.25 -7.14
C GLY A 167 -15.06 12.78 -6.94
N VAL A 168 -13.83 12.39 -7.27
CA VAL A 168 -13.33 11.01 -7.11
C VAL A 168 -13.21 10.71 -5.63
N ARG A 169 -13.81 9.59 -5.19
CA ARG A 169 -13.66 9.10 -3.82
C ARG A 169 -12.27 8.48 -3.65
N TYR A 170 -11.32 9.25 -3.14
CA TYR A 170 -9.97 8.75 -2.89
C TYR A 170 -9.86 7.97 -1.56
N ALA A 171 -10.75 8.20 -0.59
CA ALA A 171 -10.83 7.47 0.69
C ALA A 171 -12.28 7.34 1.19
N GLY A 172 -12.52 6.48 2.17
CA GLY A 172 -13.84 6.03 2.60
C GLY A 172 -13.93 4.50 2.65
N THR A 173 -15.04 4.00 3.18
CA THR A 173 -15.30 2.56 3.41
C THR A 173 -15.00 1.75 2.15
N ALA A 174 -14.05 0.82 2.26
CA ALA A 174 -13.72 -0.13 1.21
C ALA A 174 -14.30 -1.51 1.52
N HIS A 175 -14.71 -2.21 0.46
CA HIS A 175 -15.21 -3.58 0.49
C HIS A 175 -14.18 -4.57 -0.08
N PHE A 176 -14.42 -5.88 0.02
CA PHE A 176 -13.50 -6.88 -0.53
C PHE A 176 -13.72 -7.16 -2.02
N GLY A 177 -14.99 -7.30 -2.43
CA GLY A 177 -15.36 -7.69 -3.78
C GLY A 177 -16.87 -7.93 -3.94
N PRO A 178 -17.36 -8.18 -5.16
CA PRO A 178 -18.76 -8.47 -5.41
C PRO A 178 -19.22 -9.78 -4.75
N ARG A 179 -20.51 -9.85 -4.40
CA ARG A 179 -21.12 -10.99 -3.70
C ARG A 179 -21.22 -12.23 -4.60
N ASN A 180 -20.45 -13.28 -4.30
CA ASN A 180 -20.44 -14.54 -5.06
C ASN A 180 -21.63 -15.44 -4.69
N GLN A 181 -22.74 -15.27 -5.42
CA GLN A 181 -24.03 -15.94 -5.14
C GLN A 181 -23.99 -17.48 -5.01
N ARG A 182 -22.93 -18.15 -5.50
CA ARG A 182 -22.75 -19.62 -5.38
C ARG A 182 -22.29 -20.07 -3.99
N VAL A 183 -21.74 -19.18 -3.16
CA VAL A 183 -21.20 -19.49 -1.84
C VAL A 183 -22.20 -19.02 -0.78
N ALA A 184 -22.76 -19.94 0.01
CA ALA A 184 -23.84 -19.65 0.94
C ALA A 184 -23.38 -19.07 2.28
N ASN A 185 -22.20 -19.47 2.78
CA ASN A 185 -21.70 -19.11 4.10
C ASN A 185 -21.02 -17.72 4.11
N PRO A 186 -21.50 -16.71 4.87
CA PRO A 186 -20.89 -15.38 4.94
C PRO A 186 -19.48 -15.35 5.54
N LEU A 187 -19.06 -16.42 6.23
CA LEU A 187 -17.75 -16.54 6.83
C LEU A 187 -16.71 -17.21 5.91
N ASP A 188 -17.11 -17.64 4.71
CA ASP A 188 -16.27 -18.28 3.70
C ASP A 188 -15.42 -17.26 2.92
N PHE A 189 -14.17 -17.59 2.64
CA PHE A 189 -13.25 -16.72 1.91
C PHE A 189 -13.73 -16.41 0.48
N ALA A 190 -14.47 -17.33 -0.15
CA ALA A 190 -15.03 -17.16 -1.47
C ALA A 190 -16.42 -16.48 -1.48
N PHE A 191 -16.93 -15.98 -0.35
CA PHE A 191 -18.25 -15.32 -0.26
C PHE A 191 -18.30 -13.96 -0.99
N HIS A 192 -17.20 -13.23 -0.99
CA HIS A 192 -16.90 -12.11 -1.88
C HIS A 192 -15.79 -12.50 -2.88
N ASP A 193 -15.86 -11.97 -4.10
CA ASP A 193 -14.99 -12.37 -5.22
C ASP A 193 -13.65 -11.60 -5.28
N GLU A 194 -12.53 -12.28 -4.96
CA GLU A 194 -11.16 -11.74 -5.10
C GLU A 194 -10.87 -11.38 -6.56
N GLN A 195 -10.66 -10.09 -6.86
CA GLN A 195 -10.15 -9.58 -8.15
C GLN A 195 -10.00 -8.04 -8.17
N SER A 196 -10.60 -7.32 -7.22
CA SER A 196 -10.67 -5.85 -7.20
C SER A 196 -9.32 -5.20 -6.83
N ASP A 197 -8.83 -4.29 -7.67
CA ASP A 197 -7.59 -3.52 -7.46
C ASP A 197 -7.88 -2.05 -7.10
N PHE A 198 -6.84 -1.27 -6.80
CA PHE A 198 -6.97 0.14 -6.39
C PHE A 198 -7.79 1.02 -7.36
N TYR A 199 -7.74 0.74 -8.67
CA TYR A 199 -8.48 1.51 -9.67
C TYR A 199 -9.99 1.21 -9.65
N ASP A 200 -10.39 0.00 -9.25
CA ASP A 200 -11.79 -0.39 -9.06
C ASP A 200 -12.41 0.36 -7.88
N TYR A 201 -11.72 0.40 -6.74
CA TYR A 201 -12.11 1.19 -5.57
C TYR A 201 -12.39 2.66 -5.92
N LEU A 202 -11.47 3.26 -6.69
CA LEU A 202 -11.54 4.66 -7.11
C LEU A 202 -12.62 4.92 -8.18
N GLY A 203 -12.94 3.90 -8.99
CA GLY A 203 -13.80 4.03 -10.16
C GLY A 203 -13.16 4.82 -11.31
N VAL A 204 -11.82 4.83 -11.43
CA VAL A 204 -11.09 5.60 -12.46
C VAL A 204 -10.22 4.71 -13.36
N PRO A 205 -10.14 5.00 -14.68
CA PRO A 205 -9.18 4.35 -15.57
C PRO A 205 -7.73 4.63 -15.14
N TRP A 206 -6.84 3.65 -15.27
CA TRP A 206 -5.43 3.81 -14.90
C TRP A 206 -4.49 3.41 -16.04
N THR A 207 -3.32 4.07 -16.10
CA THR A 207 -2.24 3.73 -17.03
C THR A 207 -0.96 3.51 -16.22
N PHE A 208 -0.36 2.33 -16.32
CA PHE A 208 0.89 1.99 -15.66
C PHE A 208 2.11 2.57 -16.41
N ALA A 209 3.27 2.57 -15.76
CA ALA A 209 4.50 3.16 -16.29
C ALA A 209 5.04 2.47 -17.57
N ASP A 210 4.57 1.26 -17.87
CA ASP A 210 4.85 0.53 -19.12
C ASP A 210 3.87 0.88 -20.27
N GLY A 211 2.93 1.80 -20.04
CA GLY A 211 1.87 2.18 -20.98
C GLY A 211 0.63 1.27 -20.93
N THR A 212 0.63 0.21 -20.13
CA THR A 212 -0.54 -0.67 -19.99
C THR A 212 -1.70 0.09 -19.38
N ARG A 213 -2.84 0.11 -20.07
CA ARG A 213 -4.06 0.77 -19.61
C ARG A 213 -5.09 -0.25 -19.12
N VAL A 214 -5.68 0.02 -17.96
CA VAL A 214 -6.77 -0.75 -17.35
C VAL A 214 -8.00 0.12 -17.15
N GLN A 215 -9.16 -0.51 -17.01
CA GLN A 215 -10.46 0.12 -16.77
C GLN A 215 -11.05 -0.47 -15.48
N PRO A 216 -11.74 0.32 -14.66
CA PRO A 216 -12.42 -0.18 -13.47
C PRO A 216 -13.68 -0.97 -13.86
N GLU A 217 -13.98 -2.04 -13.14
CA GLU A 217 -15.28 -2.73 -13.25
C GLU A 217 -16.34 -1.97 -12.44
N GLN A 218 -17.43 -1.53 -13.08
CA GLN A 218 -18.51 -0.80 -12.40
C GLN A 218 -19.11 -1.58 -11.21
N ALA A 219 -19.13 -2.91 -11.29
CA ALA A 219 -19.60 -3.79 -10.22
C ALA A 219 -18.67 -3.83 -8.99
N ARG A 220 -17.44 -3.32 -9.10
CA ARG A 220 -16.39 -3.31 -8.06
C ARG A 220 -16.14 -1.91 -7.49
N TYR A 221 -17.05 -0.95 -7.69
CA TYR A 221 -16.84 0.43 -7.23
C TYR A 221 -16.80 0.54 -5.70
N GLY A 222 -15.59 0.75 -5.16
CA GLY A 222 -15.31 0.72 -3.72
C GLY A 222 -14.71 -0.59 -3.21
N ASP A 223 -14.37 -1.53 -4.08
CA ASP A 223 -13.84 -2.83 -3.68
C ASP A 223 -12.30 -2.88 -3.85
N VAL A 224 -11.62 -3.58 -2.93
CA VAL A 224 -10.21 -3.95 -3.01
C VAL A 224 -9.97 -5.29 -2.32
N ASP A 225 -9.36 -6.24 -3.02
CA ASP A 225 -8.90 -7.50 -2.39
C ASP A 225 -7.69 -7.27 -1.46
N CYS A 226 -7.18 -8.33 -0.83
CA CYS A 226 -6.07 -8.25 0.13
C CYS A 226 -4.85 -7.48 -0.43
N SER A 227 -4.53 -7.68 -1.71
CA SER A 227 -3.39 -7.12 -2.43
C SER A 227 -3.73 -5.85 -3.20
N GLY A 228 -4.97 -5.74 -3.70
CA GLY A 228 -5.52 -4.49 -4.23
C GLY A 228 -5.52 -3.38 -3.19
N PHE A 229 -5.83 -3.71 -1.93
CA PHE A 229 -5.75 -2.78 -0.81
C PHE A 229 -4.31 -2.34 -0.52
N GLN A 230 -3.32 -3.25 -0.58
CA GLN A 230 -1.92 -2.85 -0.45
C GLN A 230 -1.48 -1.95 -1.61
N ARG A 231 -1.99 -2.15 -2.83
CA ARG A 231 -1.68 -1.29 -3.99
C ARG A 231 -2.37 0.08 -3.92
N LEU A 232 -3.58 0.14 -3.35
CA LEU A 232 -4.28 1.39 -3.04
C LEU A 232 -3.53 2.21 -1.99
N LEU A 233 -3.13 1.56 -0.89
CA LEU A 233 -2.36 2.18 0.18
C LEU A 233 -0.95 2.56 -0.27
N TRP A 234 -0.08 1.59 -0.53
CA TRP A 234 1.34 1.84 -0.81
C TRP A 234 1.57 2.51 -2.15
N GLY A 235 0.79 2.13 -3.16
CA GLY A 235 0.91 2.69 -4.50
C GLY A 235 0.24 4.04 -4.63
N TYR A 236 -1.09 4.03 -4.76
CA TYR A 236 -1.86 5.23 -5.08
C TYR A 236 -1.79 6.31 -3.98
N ARG A 237 -1.87 5.95 -2.69
CA ARG A 237 -1.80 6.95 -1.59
C ARG A 237 -0.39 7.32 -1.15
N MET A 238 0.58 6.40 -1.20
CA MET A 238 1.91 6.60 -0.62
C MET A 238 3.08 6.67 -1.62
N GLY A 239 2.83 6.52 -2.93
CA GLY A 239 3.84 6.81 -3.97
C GLY A 239 4.94 5.75 -4.14
N ILE A 240 4.69 4.49 -3.77
CA ILE A 240 5.49 3.36 -4.23
C ILE A 240 5.07 3.03 -5.68
N PRO A 241 6.00 2.83 -6.65
CA PRO A 241 5.61 2.49 -8.01
C PRO A 241 4.76 1.21 -8.09
N LEU A 242 3.88 1.13 -9.08
CA LEU A 242 3.03 -0.03 -9.38
C LEU A 242 3.27 -0.51 -10.82
N HIS A 243 3.11 -1.82 -11.06
CA HIS A 243 2.99 -2.38 -12.41
C HIS A 243 1.85 -3.39 -12.50
N ASN A 244 1.47 -3.78 -13.73
CA ASN A 244 0.26 -4.57 -14.00
C ASN A 244 0.48 -6.10 -14.05
N THR A 245 1.68 -6.58 -13.72
CA THR A 245 2.04 -8.00 -13.90
C THR A 245 2.26 -8.70 -12.57
N ASN A 246 2.43 -10.03 -12.62
CA ASN A 246 2.86 -10.87 -11.50
C ASN A 246 4.31 -11.39 -11.68
N THR A 247 5.06 -10.75 -12.59
CA THR A 247 6.47 -11.04 -12.89
C THR A 247 7.40 -10.08 -12.15
N LYS A 248 8.72 -10.28 -12.22
CA LYS A 248 9.69 -9.30 -11.71
C LYS A 248 9.63 -8.01 -12.54
N GLY A 249 9.49 -6.87 -11.88
CA GLY A 249 9.35 -5.55 -12.51
C GLY A 249 9.82 -4.42 -11.59
N VAL A 250 9.48 -3.18 -11.95
CA VAL A 250 9.68 -1.99 -11.10
C VAL A 250 8.38 -1.68 -10.37
N GLY A 251 8.42 -1.69 -9.03
CA GLY A 251 7.26 -1.40 -8.20
C GLY A 251 6.56 -2.66 -7.66
N LEU A 252 5.36 -2.48 -7.13
CA LEU A 252 4.53 -3.57 -6.63
C LEU A 252 3.80 -4.28 -7.80
N PRO A 253 3.92 -5.62 -7.92
CA PRO A 253 3.08 -6.44 -8.80
C PRO A 253 1.65 -6.56 -8.27
N ARG A 254 0.79 -7.31 -8.98
CA ARG A 254 -0.66 -7.37 -8.67
C ARG A 254 -1.06 -8.27 -7.50
N ARG A 255 -0.56 -9.51 -7.41
CA ARG A 255 -1.02 -10.53 -6.43
C ARG A 255 -0.04 -10.81 -5.30
N ALA A 256 -0.54 -11.32 -4.17
CA ALA A 256 0.22 -11.56 -2.93
C ALA A 256 1.54 -12.33 -3.13
N PHE A 257 1.55 -13.50 -3.79
CA PHE A 257 2.79 -14.25 -4.07
C PHE A 257 3.83 -13.43 -4.84
N ALA A 258 3.39 -12.62 -5.80
CA ALA A 258 4.28 -11.82 -6.63
C ALA A 258 4.86 -10.66 -5.82
N ILE A 259 4.08 -10.05 -4.92
CA ILE A 259 4.57 -8.99 -4.03
C ILE A 259 5.60 -9.55 -3.04
N ALA A 260 5.37 -10.75 -2.50
CA ALA A 260 6.35 -11.45 -1.66
C ALA A 260 7.66 -11.71 -2.43
N ALA A 261 7.59 -12.34 -3.60
CA ALA A 261 8.74 -12.76 -4.39
C ALA A 261 9.50 -11.59 -5.07
N TYR A 262 8.79 -10.60 -5.60
CA TYR A 262 9.33 -9.61 -6.54
C TYR A 262 9.04 -8.14 -6.19
N GLY A 263 8.30 -7.85 -5.13
CA GLY A 263 8.08 -6.47 -4.68
C GLY A 263 9.39 -5.74 -4.35
N PRO A 264 9.36 -4.40 -4.25
CA PRO A 264 10.53 -3.62 -3.90
C PRO A 264 10.94 -3.85 -2.44
N GLY A 265 12.03 -3.22 -2.01
CA GLY A 265 12.46 -3.30 -0.62
C GLY A 265 13.13 -4.63 -0.24
N LEU A 266 13.18 -4.88 1.07
CA LEU A 266 13.91 -5.99 1.69
C LEU A 266 12.96 -7.11 2.14
N THR A 267 13.31 -8.37 1.86
CA THR A 267 12.69 -9.54 2.52
C THR A 267 13.16 -9.60 3.97
N VAL A 268 12.27 -9.29 4.92
CA VAL A 268 12.53 -9.30 6.37
C VAL A 268 12.46 -10.72 6.92
N ILE A 269 11.43 -11.46 6.50
CA ILE A 269 11.27 -12.89 6.80
C ILE A 269 11.08 -13.62 5.47
N PRO A 270 12.01 -14.50 5.06
CA PRO A 270 11.87 -15.28 3.83
C PRO A 270 10.93 -16.46 4.05
N ASP A 271 10.17 -16.81 3.02
CA ASP A 271 9.36 -18.04 3.03
C ASP A 271 10.27 -19.28 3.15
N LYS A 272 9.84 -20.21 4.01
CA LYS A 272 10.49 -21.50 4.27
C LYS A 272 9.48 -22.66 4.26
N GLY A 273 8.28 -22.46 3.70
CA GLY A 273 7.19 -23.45 3.68
C GLY A 273 6.57 -23.74 5.05
N ARG A 274 6.79 -22.87 6.05
CA ARG A 274 6.31 -23.05 7.43
C ARG A 274 6.19 -21.71 8.15
N GLN A 275 5.39 -21.70 9.23
CA GLN A 275 5.22 -20.54 10.11
C GLN A 275 6.58 -20.06 10.68
N PRO A 276 6.92 -18.76 10.51
CA PRO A 276 8.02 -18.11 11.20
C PRO A 276 7.77 -18.00 12.72
N THR A 277 8.76 -18.33 13.54
CA THR A 277 8.75 -18.11 15.00
C THR A 277 9.47 -16.82 15.40
N GLU A 278 10.52 -16.45 14.67
CA GLU A 278 11.36 -15.28 14.97
C GLU A 278 10.75 -14.01 14.38
N LEU A 279 9.86 -13.37 15.14
CA LEU A 279 9.12 -12.18 14.72
C LEU A 279 9.82 -10.85 15.09
N SER A 280 10.93 -10.90 15.82
CA SER A 280 11.70 -9.74 16.33
C SER A 280 12.30 -8.84 15.25
N ALA A 281 12.41 -9.32 14.01
CA ALA A 281 12.88 -8.53 12.86
C ALA A 281 11.79 -7.63 12.25
N LEU A 282 10.51 -7.87 12.56
CA LEU A 282 9.37 -7.13 12.02
C LEU A 282 9.29 -5.71 12.56
N GLN A 283 8.79 -4.79 11.72
CA GLN A 283 8.52 -3.41 12.08
C GLN A 283 7.12 -2.98 11.60
N PRO A 284 6.43 -2.11 12.35
CA PRO A 284 5.17 -1.49 11.91
C PRO A 284 5.28 -0.98 10.47
N GLY A 285 4.38 -1.42 9.58
CA GLY A 285 4.42 -1.13 8.15
C GLY A 285 5.01 -2.23 7.26
N ASP A 286 5.60 -3.29 7.81
CA ASP A 286 6.03 -4.44 6.99
C ASP A 286 4.82 -5.11 6.31
N LEU A 287 4.94 -5.44 5.03
CA LEU A 287 3.99 -6.35 4.39
C LEU A 287 4.20 -7.76 4.91
N VAL A 288 3.11 -8.46 5.20
CA VAL A 288 3.07 -9.84 5.69
C VAL A 288 2.26 -10.71 4.74
N PHE A 289 2.72 -11.94 4.53
CA PHE A 289 2.22 -12.85 3.49
C PHE A 289 1.87 -14.22 4.05
N PHE A 290 0.77 -14.78 3.56
CA PHE A 290 0.17 -15.99 4.10
C PHE A 290 -0.23 -16.97 2.99
N ALA A 291 -0.12 -18.26 3.30
CA ALA A 291 -0.71 -19.36 2.56
C ALA A 291 -1.86 -19.95 3.40
N ILE A 292 -3.10 -19.55 3.09
CA ILE A 292 -4.31 -19.88 3.84
C ILE A 292 -5.31 -20.75 3.06
N ILE A 293 -5.11 -20.94 1.75
CA ILE A 293 -5.82 -21.98 0.99
C ILE A 293 -5.49 -23.35 1.57
N LYS A 294 -6.49 -23.98 2.19
CA LYS A 294 -6.41 -25.26 2.91
C LYS A 294 -5.62 -26.34 2.15
N ASP A 295 -5.92 -26.50 0.87
CA ASP A 295 -5.36 -27.57 0.03
C ASP A 295 -4.12 -27.11 -0.77
N GLN A 296 -3.61 -25.89 -0.52
CA GLN A 296 -2.38 -25.33 -1.08
C GLN A 296 -1.52 -24.64 0.00
N PRO A 297 -1.10 -25.32 1.09
CA PRO A 297 -0.50 -24.71 2.29
C PRO A 297 0.87 -24.03 2.08
N ASN A 298 1.43 -24.10 0.87
CA ASN A 298 2.69 -23.48 0.44
C ASN A 298 2.52 -22.42 -0.66
N PHE A 299 1.29 -22.11 -1.08
CA PHE A 299 1.01 -21.06 -2.06
C PHE A 299 0.56 -19.79 -1.34
N ILE A 300 1.30 -18.69 -1.50
CA ILE A 300 0.95 -17.39 -0.90
C ILE A 300 -0.22 -16.77 -1.67
N ASP A 301 -1.41 -16.84 -1.07
CA ASP A 301 -2.64 -16.26 -1.63
C ASP A 301 -3.03 -14.93 -0.97
N HIS A 302 -2.76 -14.74 0.33
CA HIS A 302 -3.20 -13.57 1.09
C HIS A 302 -2.05 -12.67 1.56
N CYS A 303 -2.31 -11.37 1.71
CA CYS A 303 -1.36 -10.44 2.31
C CYS A 303 -2.00 -9.35 3.19
N GLY A 304 -1.18 -8.74 4.04
CA GLY A 304 -1.56 -7.66 4.94
C GLY A 304 -0.37 -6.75 5.28
N MET A 305 -0.58 -5.81 6.19
CA MET A 305 0.42 -4.92 6.76
C MET A 305 0.51 -5.17 8.28
N TYR A 306 1.70 -5.46 8.79
CA TYR A 306 1.93 -5.63 10.23
C TYR A 306 1.80 -4.29 10.97
N LEU A 307 1.02 -4.29 12.05
CA LEU A 307 0.70 -3.11 12.83
C LEU A 307 1.62 -2.91 14.04
N GLY A 308 2.07 -4.01 14.66
CA GLY A 308 2.77 -3.99 15.94
C GLY A 308 2.18 -5.02 16.91
N LEU A 309 2.36 -4.78 18.21
CA LEU A 309 1.68 -5.53 19.25
C LEU A 309 0.35 -4.85 19.61
N ASP A 310 -0.70 -5.64 19.82
CA ASP A 310 -1.97 -5.17 20.38
C ASP A 310 -1.92 -5.07 21.91
N ASP A 311 -3.03 -4.66 22.52
CA ASP A 311 -3.25 -4.58 23.97
C ASP A 311 -3.17 -5.93 24.72
N GLN A 312 -3.08 -7.05 24.01
CA GLN A 312 -2.80 -8.38 24.55
C GLN A 312 -1.34 -8.82 24.31
N GLY A 313 -0.49 -7.94 23.74
CA GLY A 313 0.90 -8.23 23.42
C GLY A 313 1.09 -9.14 22.20
N ARG A 314 0.07 -9.28 21.34
CA ARG A 314 0.05 -10.22 20.19
C ARG A 314 0.40 -9.50 18.89
N HIS A 315 1.07 -10.19 17.96
CA HIS A 315 1.55 -9.60 16.71
C HIS A 315 0.39 -9.42 15.72
N ARG A 316 -0.21 -8.23 15.67
CA ARG A 316 -1.43 -7.93 14.89
C ARG A 316 -1.11 -7.34 13.51
N PHE A 317 -1.95 -7.65 12.52
CA PHE A 317 -1.87 -7.10 11.16
C PHE A 317 -3.21 -6.55 10.65
N TYR A 318 -3.17 -5.80 9.55
CA TYR A 318 -4.32 -5.20 8.86
C TYR A 318 -4.38 -5.68 7.41
N SER A 319 -5.54 -6.12 6.93
CA SER A 319 -5.71 -6.57 5.53
C SER A 319 -7.16 -6.43 5.06
N SER A 320 -7.40 -6.38 3.74
CA SER A 320 -8.76 -6.53 3.21
C SER A 320 -9.16 -8.00 3.25
N ARG A 321 -10.31 -8.29 3.86
CA ARG A 321 -10.77 -9.66 4.17
C ARG A 321 -12.22 -9.88 3.73
N SER A 322 -12.46 -11.00 3.05
CA SER A 322 -13.78 -11.38 2.50
C SER A 322 -14.89 -11.42 3.57
N ALA A 323 -14.70 -12.15 4.67
CA ALA A 323 -15.71 -12.28 5.73
C ALA A 323 -16.02 -10.96 6.49
N ALA A 324 -15.07 -10.02 6.56
CA ALA A 324 -15.28 -8.69 7.13
C ALA A 324 -15.82 -7.65 6.11
N ASN A 325 -15.92 -8.09 4.84
CA ASN A 325 -16.11 -7.30 3.63
C ASN A 325 -15.27 -6.02 3.60
N GLY A 326 -13.94 -6.17 3.57
CA GLY A 326 -13.00 -5.08 3.34
C GLY A 326 -11.84 -5.01 4.35
N PRO A 327 -11.08 -3.89 4.39
CA PRO A 327 -9.96 -3.68 5.30
C PRO A 327 -10.34 -3.79 6.78
N THR A 328 -9.58 -4.56 7.55
CA THR A 328 -9.73 -4.73 9.00
C THR A 328 -8.46 -5.28 9.68
N MET A 329 -8.32 -5.03 10.98
CA MET A 329 -7.44 -5.73 11.94
C MET A 329 -8.20 -6.77 12.80
N GLY A 330 -9.44 -7.07 12.43
CA GLY A 330 -10.36 -7.88 13.22
C GLY A 330 -10.29 -9.39 12.99
N ASP A 331 -11.02 -10.13 13.82
CA ASP A 331 -10.80 -11.55 14.08
C ASP A 331 -11.92 -12.47 13.56
N LEU A 332 -12.90 -11.89 12.86
CA LEU A 332 -13.98 -12.60 12.16
C LEU A 332 -13.39 -13.57 11.12
N SER A 333 -13.77 -14.85 11.13
CA SER A 333 -13.13 -15.92 10.32
C SER A 333 -11.60 -16.04 10.51
N GLY A 334 -11.14 -15.94 11.75
CA GLY A 334 -9.75 -16.13 12.15
C GLY A 334 -9.09 -14.83 12.60
N HIS A 335 -8.32 -14.89 13.70
CA HIS A 335 -7.70 -13.73 14.31
C HIS A 335 -6.63 -13.13 13.40
N SER A 336 -6.55 -11.79 13.32
CA SER A 336 -5.56 -11.08 12.51
C SER A 336 -4.17 -11.04 13.20
N LEU A 337 -3.67 -12.22 13.58
CA LEU A 337 -2.43 -12.43 14.33
C LEU A 337 -1.41 -13.25 13.52
N LEU A 338 -0.12 -12.96 13.73
CA LEU A 338 1.00 -13.68 13.12
C LEU A 338 1.52 -14.84 13.98
N ASP A 339 1.28 -14.77 15.29
CA ASP A 339 1.82 -15.68 16.30
C ASP A 339 0.75 -16.60 16.93
N GLY A 340 1.21 -17.70 17.54
CA GLY A 340 0.33 -18.73 18.08
C GLY A 340 -0.20 -19.68 17.00
N THR A 341 -1.32 -20.35 17.30
CA THR A 341 -1.77 -21.54 16.55
C THR A 341 -3.06 -21.34 15.74
N ASP A 342 -3.54 -20.11 15.55
CA ASP A 342 -4.78 -19.85 14.81
C ASP A 342 -4.57 -19.77 13.27
N PHE A 343 -5.67 -19.67 12.50
CA PHE A 343 -5.74 -19.70 11.05
C PHE A 343 -4.66 -18.87 10.34
N TYR A 344 -4.59 -17.55 10.57
CA TYR A 344 -3.58 -16.71 9.92
C TYR A 344 -2.16 -16.95 10.46
N ALA A 345 -2.01 -17.20 11.76
CA ALA A 345 -0.71 -17.50 12.34
C ALA A 345 -0.09 -18.76 11.69
N ARG A 346 -0.83 -19.87 11.62
CA ARG A 346 -0.43 -21.09 10.89
C ARG A 346 -0.20 -20.84 9.40
N GLY A 347 -0.95 -19.89 8.82
CA GLY A 347 -0.83 -19.49 7.42
C GLY A 347 0.37 -18.58 7.12
N PHE A 348 0.97 -17.91 8.11
CA PHE A 348 2.03 -16.93 7.90
C PHE A 348 3.29 -17.57 7.29
N ARG A 349 3.90 -16.91 6.30
CA ARG A 349 5.06 -17.45 5.55
C ARG A 349 6.23 -16.48 5.46
N ALA A 350 5.96 -15.22 5.10
CA ALA A 350 7.01 -14.25 4.76
C ALA A 350 6.63 -12.82 5.13
N ALA A 351 7.64 -11.94 5.20
CA ALA A 351 7.46 -10.50 5.39
C ALA A 351 8.46 -9.68 4.57
N ARG A 352 8.03 -8.49 4.12
CA ARG A 352 8.80 -7.57 3.25
C ARG A 352 8.62 -6.12 3.70
N ARG A 353 9.73 -5.38 3.82
CA ARG A 353 9.78 -3.95 4.12
C ARG A 353 10.03 -3.19 2.83
N LEU A 354 9.02 -2.46 2.35
CA LEU A 354 9.04 -1.75 1.05
C LEU A 354 10.04 -0.61 1.02
#